data_AF-A0A430VTL9-F1
#
_entry.id   AF-A0A430VTL9-F1
#
_cell.length_a   1.000
_cell.length_b   1.000
_cell.length_c   1.000
_cell.angle_alpha   90.00
_cell.angle_beta   90.00
_cell.angle_gamma   90.00
#
_symmetry.space_group_name_H-M   'P 1'
#
loop_
_entity.id
_entity.type
_entity.pdbx_description
1 polymer ?
#
loop_
_entity_poly.entity_id
_entity_poly.type
_entity_poly.pdbx_seq_one_letter_code
_entity_poly.pdbx_strand_id
1 'polypeptide(L)'
;MDFGENGSNEGEATFTASWRPSTCLNGKYLLEPVSLSLQGFLNHPTSSQRLVDLATLSLTTSSTRLGLEWNLSLLVQGNDSALHTQGQVVVNGSTTPGICGSLLENFNPSSGEVSLDLSTPTKSLHLEFRVTQVEENPMRIHIQNGLLRVDSKVVTFEGILDDQNNNCVPGENLTLHFAGGQAMSLEDFLTQYMGAQPCNQP
;
A
#
# COMPACT_ATOMS: atom_id res chain seq x y z
N MET A 1 14.40 -9.77 20.67
CA MET A 1 13.69 -10.67 21.60
C MET A 1 14.36 -12.01 21.42
N ASP A 2 14.93 -12.60 22.48
CA ASP A 2 15.67 -13.86 22.38
C ASP A 2 14.68 -15.02 22.59
N PHE A 3 14.65 -15.96 21.64
CA PHE A 3 13.66 -17.04 21.59
C PHE A 3 14.28 -18.46 21.71
N GLY A 4 15.59 -18.57 21.94
CA GLY A 4 16.26 -19.89 21.99
C GLY A 4 16.39 -20.49 23.39
N GLU A 5 15.99 -21.75 23.56
CA GLU A 5 16.22 -22.53 24.81
C GLU A 5 17.72 -22.79 25.10
N ASN A 6 18.61 -22.60 24.11
CA ASN A 6 20.05 -22.87 24.20
C ASN A 6 20.94 -21.61 24.05
N GLY A 7 20.36 -20.40 24.10
CA GLY A 7 21.10 -19.15 23.86
C GLY A 7 21.46 -18.91 22.38
N SER A 8 20.84 -19.64 21.45
CA SER A 8 20.85 -19.33 20.02
C SER A 8 19.82 -18.24 19.72
N ASN A 9 20.24 -17.19 19.00
CA ASN A 9 19.34 -16.13 18.59
C ASN A 9 18.44 -16.65 17.44
N GLU A 10 17.30 -17.23 17.81
CA GLU A 10 16.32 -17.80 16.86
C GLU A 10 15.60 -16.73 16.04
N GLY A 11 15.73 -15.45 16.41
CA GLY A 11 15.22 -14.34 15.64
C GLY A 11 15.66 -13.00 16.19
N GLU A 12 15.64 -11.98 15.34
CA GLU A 12 15.94 -10.61 15.72
C GLU A 12 14.83 -9.70 15.20
N ALA A 13 14.50 -8.67 15.97
CA ALA A 13 13.67 -7.58 15.49
C ALA A 13 14.26 -6.27 16.01
N THR A 14 14.50 -5.35 15.09
CA THR A 14 14.95 -4.00 15.38
C THR A 14 13.84 -3.03 14.99
N PHE A 15 13.37 -2.28 15.99
CA PHE A 15 12.38 -1.22 15.80
C PHE A 15 13.03 0.13 16.06
N THR A 16 12.90 1.05 15.11
CA THR A 16 13.37 2.43 15.21
C THR A 16 12.20 3.37 15.01
N ALA A 17 12.09 4.39 15.88
CA ALA A 17 11.05 5.40 15.77
C ALA A 17 11.64 6.79 15.99
N SER A 18 11.17 7.76 15.22
CA SER A 18 11.39 9.18 15.44
C SER A 18 10.05 9.91 15.50
N TRP A 19 9.92 10.83 16.45
CA TRP A 19 8.66 11.50 16.75
C TRP A 19 8.75 12.99 16.45
N ARG A 20 7.63 13.60 16.05
CA ARG A 20 7.55 15.03 15.81
C ARG A 20 7.56 15.82 17.13
N PRO A 21 8.45 16.81 17.31
CA PRO A 21 8.40 17.69 18.49
C PRO A 21 7.10 18.50 18.51
N SER A 22 6.54 18.70 19.70
CA SER A 22 5.40 19.59 19.91
C SER A 22 5.84 21.05 19.86
N THR A 23 5.13 21.89 19.11
CA THR A 23 5.37 23.35 19.14
C THR A 23 4.72 24.04 20.35
N CYS A 24 3.76 23.38 21.01
CA CYS A 24 3.10 23.92 22.21
C CYS A 24 3.80 23.56 23.52
N LEU A 25 4.47 22.40 23.58
CA LEU A 25 5.01 21.85 24.82
C LEU A 25 6.50 21.53 24.65
N ASN A 26 7.34 22.36 25.27
CA ASN A 26 8.80 22.20 25.19
C ASN A 26 9.25 20.82 25.71
N GLY A 27 10.10 20.14 24.96
CA GLY A 27 10.61 18.81 25.29
C GLY A 27 9.59 17.67 25.20
N LYS A 28 8.40 17.93 24.62
CA LYS A 28 7.37 16.92 24.37
C LYS A 28 7.25 16.65 22.86
N TYR A 29 6.70 15.48 22.55
CA TYR A 29 6.47 15.02 21.19
C TYR A 29 4.98 14.81 20.95
N LEU A 30 4.56 14.93 19.69
CA LEU A 30 3.23 14.55 19.24
C LEU A 30 3.17 13.02 19.05
N LEU A 31 1.96 12.46 19.12
CA LEU A 31 1.70 11.07 18.68
C LEU A 31 1.63 11.00 17.14
N GLU A 32 2.59 11.64 16.49
CA GLU A 32 2.78 11.70 15.06
C GLU A 32 4.23 11.35 14.77
N PRO A 33 4.51 10.16 14.21
CA PRO A 33 5.87 9.75 13.91
C PRO A 33 6.38 10.48 12.68
N VAL A 34 7.63 10.94 12.73
CA VAL A 34 8.36 11.36 11.51
C VAL A 34 8.81 10.14 10.73
N SER A 35 9.27 9.10 11.43
CA SER A 35 9.55 7.80 10.84
C SER A 35 9.33 6.67 11.82
N LEU A 36 8.85 5.54 11.32
CA LEU A 36 8.86 4.24 11.98
C LEU A 36 9.57 3.26 11.05
N SER A 37 10.42 2.40 11.60
CA SER A 37 11.06 1.33 10.84
C SER A 37 11.08 0.05 11.69
N LEU A 38 10.75 -1.06 11.07
CA LEU A 38 10.88 -2.40 11.61
C LEU A 38 11.62 -3.27 10.59
N GLN A 39 12.63 -3.97 11.07
CA GLN A 39 13.32 -5.01 10.32
C GLN A 39 13.60 -6.18 11.26
N GLY A 40 13.73 -7.38 10.71
CA GLY A 40 13.97 -8.55 11.53
C GLY A 40 13.83 -9.85 10.79
N PHE A 41 14.14 -10.94 11.48
CA PHE A 41 13.97 -12.27 10.96
C PHE A 41 13.61 -13.25 12.08
N LEU A 42 13.05 -14.38 11.70
CA LEU A 42 12.87 -15.56 12.55
C LEU A 42 13.41 -16.76 11.77
N ASN A 43 14.28 -17.54 12.39
CA ASN A 43 14.83 -18.77 11.83
C ASN A 43 13.87 -19.94 12.05
N HIS A 44 13.96 -20.93 11.18
CA HIS A 44 13.26 -22.19 11.33
C HIS A 44 13.90 -23.02 12.47
N PRO A 45 13.12 -23.57 13.42
CA PRO A 45 13.68 -24.27 14.60
C PRO A 45 14.58 -25.47 14.28
N THR A 46 14.39 -26.08 13.11
CA THR A 46 15.10 -27.30 12.69
C THR A 46 15.82 -27.18 11.35
N SER A 47 15.85 -26.00 10.73
CA SER A 47 16.54 -25.79 9.45
C SER A 47 17.31 -24.47 9.46
N SER A 48 18.27 -24.32 8.55
CA SER A 48 19.02 -23.07 8.40
C SER A 48 18.25 -21.99 7.62
N GLN A 49 16.96 -22.19 7.34
CA GLN A 49 16.13 -21.25 6.59
C GLN A 49 15.46 -20.23 7.50
N ARG A 50 15.15 -19.05 6.96
CA ARG A 50 14.31 -18.05 7.63
C ARG A 50 12.84 -18.41 7.45
N LEU A 51 12.11 -18.53 8.55
CA LEU A 51 10.65 -18.58 8.59
C LEU A 51 10.04 -17.24 8.19
N VAL A 52 10.62 -16.17 8.71
CA VAL A 52 10.22 -14.79 8.46
C VAL A 52 11.48 -14.01 8.18
N ASP A 53 11.47 -13.21 7.13
CA ASP A 53 12.52 -12.25 6.82
C ASP A 53 11.87 -10.93 6.42
N LEU A 54 11.81 -10.01 7.36
CA LEU A 54 11.35 -8.65 7.15
C LEU A 54 12.58 -7.76 6.93
N ALA A 55 12.95 -7.61 5.66
CA ALA A 55 14.08 -6.76 5.29
C ALA A 55 13.78 -5.29 5.62
N THR A 56 12.56 -4.85 5.33
CA THR A 56 12.09 -3.49 5.59
C THR A 56 10.60 -3.48 5.87
N LEU A 57 10.17 -2.72 6.87
CA LEU A 57 8.85 -2.12 6.97
C LEU A 57 9.06 -0.69 7.47
N SER A 58 8.79 0.30 6.62
CA SER A 58 9.04 1.70 6.97
C SER A 58 7.83 2.58 6.70
N LEU A 59 7.53 3.46 7.65
CA LEU A 59 6.61 4.57 7.50
C LEU A 59 7.41 5.86 7.60
N THR A 60 7.24 6.77 6.66
CA THR A 60 7.83 8.11 6.68
C THR A 60 6.74 9.16 6.51
N THR A 61 6.81 10.23 7.32
CA THR A 61 5.88 11.34 7.24
C THR A 61 6.63 12.66 7.19
N SER A 62 6.12 13.59 6.40
CA SER A 62 6.65 14.93 6.23
C SER A 62 5.53 15.89 5.85
N SER A 63 5.85 17.17 5.72
CA SER A 63 4.87 18.19 5.30
C SER A 63 4.37 18.03 3.87
N THR A 64 5.07 17.25 3.05
CA THR A 64 4.77 17.11 1.62
C THR A 64 4.57 15.67 1.17
N ARG A 65 4.82 14.70 2.04
CA ARG A 65 4.88 13.28 1.65
C ARG A 65 4.61 12.35 2.82
N LEU A 66 3.78 11.35 2.55
CA LEU A 66 3.61 10.13 3.34
C LEU A 66 4.14 8.96 2.51
N GLY A 67 4.94 8.09 3.12
CA GLY A 67 5.51 6.93 2.44
C GLY A 67 5.41 5.70 3.33
N LEU A 68 4.88 4.61 2.77
CA LEU A 68 4.94 3.26 3.33
C LEU A 68 5.76 2.39 2.39
N GLU A 69 6.72 1.65 2.92
CA GLU A 69 7.52 0.68 2.17
C GLU A 69 7.60 -0.63 2.96
N TRP A 70 7.54 -1.77 2.27
CA TRP A 70 7.77 -3.06 2.89
C TRP A 70 8.49 -4.02 1.96
N ASN A 71 9.21 -4.97 2.55
CA ASN A 71 9.82 -6.12 1.91
C ASN A 71 9.86 -7.27 2.92
N LEU A 72 9.06 -8.30 2.66
CA LEU A 72 8.80 -9.42 3.54
C LEU A 72 8.88 -10.72 2.77
N SER A 73 9.65 -11.68 3.29
CA SER A 73 9.62 -13.07 2.85
C SER A 73 9.14 -13.95 4.00
N LEU A 74 8.26 -14.90 3.68
CA LEU A 74 7.70 -15.87 4.61
C LEU A 74 7.92 -17.27 4.05
N LEU A 75 8.42 -18.18 4.89
CA LEU A 75 8.39 -19.60 4.62
C LEU A 75 7.11 -20.17 5.23
N VAL A 76 6.18 -20.58 4.38
CA VAL A 76 4.88 -21.17 4.75
C VAL A 76 4.87 -22.67 4.43
N GLN A 77 3.94 -23.42 5.02
CA GLN A 77 3.73 -24.82 4.63
C GLN A 77 2.81 -24.92 3.41
N GLY A 78 3.06 -25.87 2.51
CA GLY A 78 2.24 -26.13 1.32
C GLY A 78 3.05 -26.15 0.02
N ASN A 79 2.34 -26.20 -1.12
CA ASN A 79 2.96 -26.27 -2.45
C ASN A 79 3.70 -24.98 -2.84
N ASP A 80 3.28 -23.85 -2.27
CA ASP A 80 3.88 -22.53 -2.45
C ASP A 80 4.54 -22.10 -1.14
N SER A 81 5.55 -22.86 -0.73
CA SER A 81 6.15 -22.74 0.60
C SER A 81 6.93 -21.45 0.85
N ALA A 82 7.13 -20.60 -0.16
CA ALA A 82 7.83 -19.33 -0.02
C ALA A 82 6.96 -18.20 -0.56
N LEU A 83 6.43 -17.36 0.32
CA LEU A 83 5.72 -16.14 -0.05
C LEU A 83 6.69 -14.96 0.05
N HIS A 84 6.72 -14.12 -0.97
CA HIS A 84 7.42 -12.86 -0.95
C HIS A 84 6.44 -11.73 -1.28
N THR A 85 6.48 -10.66 -0.49
CA THR A 85 5.77 -9.43 -0.79
C THR A 85 6.67 -8.24 -0.57
N GLN A 86 6.65 -7.33 -1.54
CA GLN A 86 7.31 -6.04 -1.42
C GLN A 86 6.41 -4.98 -2.01
N GLY A 87 6.59 -3.75 -1.58
CA GLY A 87 5.85 -2.66 -2.17
C GLY A 87 6.12 -1.33 -1.52
N GLN A 88 5.59 -0.32 -2.18
CA GLN A 88 5.60 1.04 -1.72
C GLN A 88 4.27 1.71 -2.03
N VAL A 89 3.83 2.55 -1.10
CA VAL A 89 2.73 3.50 -1.28
C VAL A 89 3.27 4.86 -0.91
N VAL A 90 3.23 5.78 -1.87
CA VAL A 90 3.66 7.17 -1.70
C VAL A 90 2.45 8.06 -1.93
N VAL A 91 2.16 8.92 -0.97
CA VAL A 91 1.17 9.98 -1.11
C VAL A 91 1.89 11.31 -0.99
N ASN A 92 1.85 12.09 -2.06
CA ASN A 92 2.36 13.45 -2.10
C ASN A 92 1.23 14.43 -1.87
N GLY A 93 1.52 15.52 -1.17
CA GLY A 93 0.51 16.48 -0.81
C GLY A 93 1.12 17.72 -0.19
N SER A 94 0.30 18.41 0.56
CA SER A 94 0.73 19.54 1.38
C SER A 94 -0.01 19.49 2.70
N THR A 95 0.62 20.00 3.75
CA THR A 95 -0.02 20.16 5.05
C THR A 95 -0.05 21.61 5.44
N THR A 96 -1.12 22.00 6.13
CA THR A 96 -1.12 23.19 6.98
C THR A 96 -0.96 22.71 8.42
N PRO A 97 0.13 23.06 9.14
CA PRO A 97 0.34 22.59 10.50
C PRO A 97 -0.90 22.83 11.39
N GLY A 98 -1.44 21.75 11.93
CA GLY A 98 -2.55 21.73 12.87
C GLY A 98 -2.11 22.06 14.29
N ILE A 99 -2.89 21.59 15.26
CA ILE A 99 -2.66 21.91 16.67
C ILE A 99 -1.28 21.41 17.09
N CYS A 100 -0.50 22.30 17.72
CA CYS A 100 0.84 22.01 18.22
C CYS A 100 1.85 21.50 17.19
N GLY A 101 1.63 21.83 15.91
CA GLY A 101 2.53 21.51 14.81
C GLY A 101 2.26 20.15 14.15
N SER A 102 1.10 19.54 14.40
CA SER A 102 0.64 18.31 13.75
C SER A 102 0.61 18.47 12.23
N LEU A 103 1.16 17.54 11.45
CA LEU A 103 1.11 17.60 9.98
C LEU A 103 0.05 16.67 9.39
N LEU A 104 -0.27 15.57 10.07
CA LEU A 104 -1.23 14.59 9.55
C LEU A 104 -2.69 15.03 9.72
N GLU A 105 -2.96 15.95 10.64
CA GLU A 105 -4.33 16.45 10.91
C GLU A 105 -4.95 17.14 9.69
N ASN A 106 -4.15 17.92 8.94
CA ASN A 106 -4.60 18.69 7.78
C ASN A 106 -3.77 18.37 6.53
N PHE A 107 -3.38 17.11 6.35
CA PHE A 107 -2.68 16.69 5.15
C PHE A 107 -3.67 16.62 3.98
N ASN A 108 -3.40 17.38 2.92
CA ASN A 108 -4.19 17.41 1.69
C ASN A 108 -3.44 16.63 0.58
N PRO A 109 -3.89 15.42 0.22
CA PRO A 109 -3.31 14.62 -0.86
C PRO A 109 -3.49 15.29 -2.22
N SER A 110 -2.47 15.17 -3.07
CA SER A 110 -2.50 15.76 -4.42
C SER A 110 -2.13 14.75 -5.51
N SER A 111 -1.23 13.82 -5.20
CA SER A 111 -0.73 12.81 -6.13
C SER A 111 -0.10 11.67 -5.34
N GLY A 112 0.32 10.61 -6.03
CA GLY A 112 0.92 9.47 -5.38
C GLY A 112 1.35 8.39 -6.34
N GLU A 113 2.00 7.38 -5.79
CA GLU A 113 2.45 6.21 -6.53
C GLU A 113 2.22 4.98 -5.67
N VAL A 114 1.81 3.91 -6.34
CA VAL A 114 1.53 2.62 -5.73
C VAL A 114 2.28 1.59 -6.55
N SER A 115 3.03 0.72 -5.88
CA SER A 115 3.71 -0.43 -6.49
C SER A 115 3.72 -1.57 -5.49
N LEU A 116 3.16 -2.72 -5.85
CA LEU A 116 3.11 -3.91 -5.01
C LEU A 116 3.48 -5.12 -5.84
N ASP A 117 4.32 -5.96 -5.26
CA ASP A 117 4.57 -7.32 -5.71
C ASP A 117 4.14 -8.31 -4.63
N LEU A 118 3.54 -9.40 -5.08
CA LEU A 118 3.27 -10.58 -4.30
C LEU A 118 3.65 -11.79 -5.15
N SER A 119 4.50 -12.66 -4.65
CA SER A 119 4.94 -13.83 -5.41
C SER A 119 5.15 -15.05 -4.53
N THR A 120 4.80 -16.20 -5.09
CA THR A 120 5.21 -17.52 -4.63
C THR A 120 6.15 -18.14 -5.67
N PRO A 121 6.66 -19.38 -5.49
CA PRO A 121 7.43 -20.04 -6.55
C PRO A 121 6.63 -20.27 -7.83
N THR A 122 5.30 -20.35 -7.75
CA THR A 122 4.44 -20.67 -8.90
C THR A 122 3.46 -19.58 -9.30
N LYS A 123 3.26 -18.56 -8.45
CA LYS A 123 2.30 -17.47 -8.65
C LYS A 123 2.93 -16.11 -8.51
N SER A 124 2.41 -15.14 -9.25
CA SER A 124 2.83 -13.75 -9.10
C SER A 124 1.66 -12.80 -9.30
N LEU A 125 1.68 -11.70 -8.57
CA LEU A 125 0.82 -10.56 -8.71
C LEU A 125 1.68 -9.31 -8.64
N HIS A 126 1.49 -8.41 -9.58
CA HIS A 126 2.10 -7.09 -9.60
C HIS A 126 1.02 -6.04 -9.84
N LEU A 127 1.00 -4.99 -9.03
CA LEU A 127 0.11 -3.85 -9.18
C LEU A 127 0.95 -2.58 -9.11
N GLU A 128 0.92 -1.77 -10.16
CA GLU A 128 1.50 -0.42 -10.14
C GLU A 128 0.55 0.59 -10.75
N PHE A 129 0.56 1.82 -10.23
CA PHE A 129 -0.10 2.96 -10.86
C PHE A 129 0.39 4.28 -10.25
N ARG A 130 0.20 5.37 -11.00
CA ARG A 130 0.41 6.74 -10.51
C ARG A 130 -0.93 7.45 -10.35
N VAL A 131 -1.12 8.08 -9.20
CA VAL A 131 -2.17 9.09 -9.01
C VAL A 131 -1.58 10.44 -9.36
N THR A 132 -2.13 11.10 -10.38
CA THR A 132 -1.62 12.40 -10.85
C THR A 132 -2.35 13.58 -10.24
N GLN A 133 -3.59 13.38 -9.81
CA GLN A 133 -4.42 14.41 -9.22
C GLN A 133 -5.47 13.78 -8.30
N VAL A 134 -5.75 14.47 -7.20
CA VAL A 134 -6.89 14.20 -6.31
C VAL A 134 -7.75 15.46 -6.27
N GLU A 135 -9.05 15.31 -6.55
CA GLU A 135 -10.06 16.37 -6.37
C GLU A 135 -10.93 15.99 -5.18
N GLU A 136 -11.08 16.90 -4.22
CA GLU A 136 -11.96 16.72 -3.06
C GLU A 136 -13.30 17.43 -3.31
N ASN A 137 -14.40 16.68 -3.21
CA ASN A 137 -15.81 17.14 -3.36
C ASN A 137 -16.27 17.50 -4.80
N PRO A 138 -16.76 16.52 -5.59
CA PRO A 138 -16.78 15.08 -5.29
C PRO A 138 -15.37 14.49 -5.31
N MET A 139 -15.16 13.36 -4.62
CA MET A 139 -13.87 12.66 -4.63
C MET A 139 -13.60 12.11 -6.04
N ARG A 140 -12.50 12.54 -6.66
CA ARG A 140 -12.06 12.03 -7.97
C ARG A 140 -10.55 11.81 -7.96
N ILE A 141 -10.13 10.61 -8.33
CA ILE A 141 -8.72 10.21 -8.32
C ILE A 141 -8.29 9.94 -9.76
N HIS A 142 -7.42 10.78 -10.29
CA HIS A 142 -6.88 10.63 -11.64
C HIS A 142 -5.71 9.66 -11.62
N ILE A 143 -5.83 8.58 -12.39
CA ILE A 143 -4.88 7.47 -12.44
C ILE A 143 -4.25 7.39 -13.84
N GLN A 144 -2.93 7.23 -13.87
CA GLN A 144 -2.15 6.99 -15.09
C GLN A 144 -1.20 5.81 -14.92
N ASN A 145 -0.83 5.21 -16.05
CA ASN A 145 0.12 4.11 -16.13
C ASN A 145 -0.23 2.96 -15.18
N GLY A 146 -1.52 2.65 -15.03
CA GLY A 146 -1.96 1.54 -14.22
C GLY A 146 -1.65 0.21 -14.90
N LEU A 147 -1.11 -0.73 -14.14
CA LEU A 147 -0.77 -2.07 -14.58
C LEU A 147 -1.11 -3.06 -13.45
N LEU A 148 -1.96 -4.02 -13.77
CA LEU A 148 -2.19 -5.22 -12.97
C LEU A 148 -1.72 -6.43 -13.77
N ARG A 149 -0.75 -7.16 -13.23
CA ARG A 149 -0.32 -8.45 -13.76
C ARG A 149 -0.63 -9.53 -12.75
N VAL A 150 -1.36 -10.55 -13.17
CA VAL A 150 -1.62 -11.77 -12.39
C VAL A 150 -1.11 -12.95 -13.22
N ASP A 151 -0.03 -13.59 -12.75
CA ASP A 151 0.76 -14.53 -13.51
C ASP A 151 1.15 -13.94 -14.88
N SER A 152 0.73 -14.57 -15.98
CA SER A 152 0.96 -14.09 -17.35
C SER A 152 -0.11 -13.14 -17.88
N LYS A 153 -1.20 -12.92 -17.14
CA LYS A 153 -2.30 -12.06 -17.58
C LYS A 153 -2.01 -10.62 -17.17
N VAL A 154 -2.21 -9.70 -18.12
CA VAL A 154 -1.96 -8.28 -17.94
C VAL A 154 -3.22 -7.50 -18.26
N VAL A 155 -3.53 -6.54 -17.38
CA VAL A 155 -4.54 -5.50 -17.58
C VAL A 155 -3.85 -4.17 -17.33
N THR A 156 -3.94 -3.23 -18.27
CA THR A 156 -3.54 -1.84 -18.02
C THR A 156 -4.78 -1.00 -17.76
N PHE A 157 -4.65 0.06 -16.98
CA PHE A 157 -5.77 0.93 -16.65
C PHE A 157 -5.35 2.39 -16.49
N GLU A 158 -6.25 3.28 -16.87
CA GLU A 158 -6.08 4.72 -16.75
C GLU A 158 -7.44 5.42 -16.75
N GLY A 159 -7.48 6.66 -16.28
CA GLY A 159 -8.70 7.46 -16.21
C GLY A 159 -8.97 7.97 -14.81
N ILE A 160 -10.24 8.11 -14.46
CA ILE A 160 -10.67 8.70 -13.20
C ILE A 160 -11.43 7.65 -12.40
N LEU A 161 -10.96 7.38 -11.19
CA LEU A 161 -11.72 6.63 -10.20
C LEU A 161 -12.63 7.62 -9.46
N ASP A 162 -13.90 7.62 -9.84
CA ASP A 162 -14.99 8.36 -9.22
C ASP A 162 -16.29 7.52 -9.23
N ASP A 163 -17.35 8.05 -8.63
CA ASP A 163 -18.74 7.56 -8.73
C ASP A 163 -19.58 8.78 -9.15
N GLN A 164 -19.36 9.24 -10.38
CA GLN A 164 -19.96 10.46 -10.94
C GLN A 164 -21.45 10.26 -11.20
N ASN A 165 -21.86 9.06 -11.61
CA ASN A 165 -23.25 8.71 -11.84
C ASN A 165 -24.02 8.40 -10.52
N ASN A 166 -23.32 8.36 -9.37
CA ASN A 166 -23.84 8.14 -8.02
C ASN A 166 -24.59 6.81 -7.87
N ASN A 167 -24.18 5.77 -8.58
CA ASN A 167 -24.83 4.48 -8.56
C ASN A 167 -24.23 3.51 -7.52
N CYS A 168 -23.29 3.97 -6.68
CA CYS A 168 -22.58 3.20 -5.67
C CYS A 168 -21.59 2.15 -6.21
N VAL A 169 -21.28 2.16 -7.51
CA VAL A 169 -20.27 1.32 -8.16
C VAL A 169 -19.27 2.24 -8.87
N PRO A 170 -18.13 2.57 -8.25
CA PRO A 170 -17.20 3.53 -8.81
C PRO A 170 -16.48 3.00 -10.05
N GLY A 171 -16.05 3.91 -10.92
CA GLY A 171 -15.07 3.65 -11.98
C GLY A 171 -15.64 3.60 -13.38
N GLU A 172 -16.76 4.26 -13.63
CA GLU A 172 -17.31 4.46 -14.98
C GLU A 172 -16.34 5.26 -15.88
N ASN A 173 -15.50 6.11 -15.28
CA ASN A 173 -14.48 6.90 -15.96
C ASN A 173 -13.06 6.29 -15.89
N LEU A 174 -12.90 5.08 -15.33
CA LEU A 174 -11.63 4.36 -15.30
C LEU A 174 -11.67 3.22 -16.32
N THR A 175 -10.85 3.30 -17.36
CA THR A 175 -10.84 2.29 -18.42
C THR A 175 -9.84 1.19 -18.11
N LEU A 176 -10.29 -0.06 -18.23
CA LEU A 176 -9.48 -1.27 -18.20
C LEU A 176 -9.18 -1.72 -19.63
N HIS A 177 -7.94 -2.03 -19.94
CA HIS A 177 -7.49 -2.55 -21.22
C HIS A 177 -6.93 -3.96 -21.03
N PHE A 178 -7.54 -4.93 -21.70
CA PHE A 178 -7.16 -6.34 -21.64
C PHE A 178 -6.29 -6.74 -22.84
N ALA A 179 -5.52 -7.81 -22.66
CA ALA A 179 -4.82 -8.45 -23.77
C ALA A 179 -5.81 -8.80 -24.90
N GLY A 180 -5.46 -8.47 -26.15
CA GLY A 180 -6.33 -8.65 -27.32
C GLY A 180 -7.14 -7.41 -27.72
N GLY A 181 -6.94 -6.27 -27.06
CA GLY A 181 -7.50 -4.98 -27.46
C GLY A 181 -8.93 -4.73 -26.98
N GLN A 182 -9.48 -5.60 -26.14
CA GLN A 182 -10.74 -5.34 -25.45
C GLN A 182 -10.54 -4.27 -24.38
N ALA A 183 -11.50 -3.35 -24.27
CA ALA A 183 -11.52 -2.35 -23.21
C ALA A 183 -12.93 -2.19 -22.65
N MET A 184 -13.04 -1.88 -21.36
CA MET A 184 -14.30 -1.57 -20.68
C MET A 184 -14.03 -0.71 -19.45
N SER A 185 -15.07 -0.09 -18.88
CA SER A 185 -14.92 0.64 -17.61
C SER A 185 -14.70 -0.32 -16.43
N LEU A 186 -14.12 0.17 -15.34
CA LEU A 186 -14.02 -0.59 -14.09
C LEU A 186 -15.42 -0.93 -13.56
N GLU A 187 -16.37 0.02 -13.65
CA GLU A 187 -17.76 -0.21 -13.27
C GLU A 187 -18.37 -1.40 -14.04
N ASP A 188 -18.28 -1.38 -15.37
CA ASP A 188 -18.81 -2.47 -16.21
C ASP A 188 -18.19 -3.82 -15.82
N PHE A 189 -16.87 -3.84 -15.57
CA PHE A 189 -16.20 -5.07 -15.16
C PHE A 189 -16.74 -5.58 -13.82
N LEU A 190 -16.90 -4.70 -12.84
CA LEU A 190 -17.40 -5.04 -11.51
C LEU A 190 -18.85 -5.56 -11.58
N THR A 191 -19.71 -4.92 -12.37
CA THR A 191 -21.11 -5.34 -12.50
C THR A 191 -21.27 -6.63 -13.31
N GLN A 192 -20.57 -6.75 -14.44
CA GLN A 192 -20.74 -7.90 -15.35
C GLN A 192 -20.05 -9.17 -14.84
N TYR A 193 -18.89 -9.03 -14.18
CA TYR A 193 -18.04 -10.19 -13.84
C TYR A 193 -17.83 -10.40 -12.34
N MET A 194 -17.95 -9.36 -11.51
CA MET A 194 -17.72 -9.45 -10.06
C MET A 194 -19.01 -9.41 -9.22
N GLY A 195 -20.16 -9.20 -9.86
CA GLY A 195 -21.47 -9.18 -9.20
C GLY A 195 -21.77 -7.91 -8.41
N ALA A 196 -21.05 -6.80 -8.66
CA ALA A 196 -21.42 -5.51 -8.11
C ALA A 196 -22.81 -5.10 -8.61
N GLN A 197 -23.60 -4.46 -7.74
CA GLN A 197 -24.96 -4.03 -8.07
C GLN A 197 -25.08 -2.52 -7.81
N PRO A 198 -25.55 -1.75 -8.81
CA PRO A 198 -25.93 -0.37 -8.58
C PRO A 198 -26.94 -0.24 -7.44
N CYS A 199 -26.76 0.76 -6.59
CA CYS A 199 -27.76 1.09 -5.59
C CYS A 199 -28.99 1.70 -6.27
N ASN A 200 -30.19 1.29 -5.84
CA ASN A 200 -31.42 1.97 -6.22
C ASN A 200 -31.39 3.35 -5.59
N GLN A 201 -31.21 4.39 -6.40
CA GLN A 201 -31.43 5.75 -5.92
C GLN A 201 -32.93 5.94 -5.62
N PRO A 202 -33.29 6.52 -4.46
CA PRO A 202 -34.65 6.99 -4.21
C PRO A 202 -35.04 8.19 -5.11
#